data_AF-A0A6C0I4Q1-F1
#
_entry.id   AF-A0A6C0I4Q1-F1
#
_cell.length_a   1.000
_cell.length_b   1.000
_cell.length_c   1.000
_cell.angle_alpha   90.00
_cell.angle_beta   90.00
_cell.angle_gamma   90.00
#
_symmetry.space_group_name_H-M   'P 1'
#
loop_
_entity.id
_entity.type
_entity.pdbx_description
1 polymer ?
#
loop_
_entity_poly.entity_id
_entity_poly.type
_entity_poly.pdbx_seq_one_letter_code
_entity_poly.pdbx_strand_id
1 'polypeptide(L)'
;MLSSCFYSSFVFLCNILYAYCKDDYIYVALFSFLFVTSVAFHANIEKETTLLLDKIPIVSIILYGGYAFYEKMIERNLTSFFDYLIPLLIVSTFVSTGYLYTYGYWTKQYCFYEDEVVANYYHSALHVISCVGHILIMFLE
;
A
#
# COMPACT_ATOMS: atom_id res chain seq x y z
N MET A 1 -19.76 -4.45 14.51
CA MET A 1 -18.43 -4.02 15.01
C MET A 1 -17.60 -3.72 13.78
N LEU A 2 -16.87 -2.59 13.73
CA LEU A 2 -16.01 -2.27 12.59
C LEU A 2 -14.85 -3.26 12.51
N SER A 3 -14.47 -3.68 11.30
CA SER A 3 -13.38 -4.65 11.09
C SER A 3 -12.01 -4.00 11.34
N SER A 4 -10.97 -4.82 11.53
CA SER A 4 -9.59 -4.32 11.62
C SER A 4 -9.15 -3.57 10.35
N CYS A 5 -9.73 -3.91 9.20
CA CYS A 5 -9.48 -3.23 7.93
C CYS A 5 -9.90 -1.76 7.97
N PHE A 6 -11.04 -1.45 8.59
CA PHE A 6 -11.49 -0.05 8.77
C PHE A 6 -10.44 0.79 9.52
N TYR A 7 -9.91 0.26 10.63
CA TYR A 7 -8.92 0.98 11.42
C TYR A 7 -7.56 1.06 10.73
N SER A 8 -7.14 -0.01 10.05
CA SER A 8 -5.87 -0.02 9.33
C SER A 8 -5.89 0.87 8.08
N SER A 9 -7.05 1.22 7.51
CA SER A 9 -7.12 2.25 6.44
C SER A 9 -6.54 3.60 6.89
N PHE A 10 -6.57 3.93 8.19
CA PHE A 10 -5.97 5.17 8.72
C PHE A 10 -4.45 5.18 8.62
N VAL A 11 -3.81 4.03 8.40
CA VAL A 11 -2.36 3.97 8.14
C VAL A 11 -2.00 4.75 6.86
N PHE A 12 -2.91 4.86 5.89
CA PHE A 12 -2.68 5.68 4.69
C PHE A 12 -2.51 7.17 4.99
N LEU A 13 -2.97 7.66 6.14
CA LEU A 13 -2.67 9.03 6.58
C LEU A 13 -1.17 9.26 6.76
N CYS A 14 -0.41 8.23 7.18
CA CYS A 14 1.04 8.34 7.28
C CYS A 14 1.68 8.61 5.92
N ASN A 15 1.21 7.94 4.86
CA ASN A 15 1.66 8.21 3.49
C ASN A 15 1.31 9.63 3.05
N ILE A 16 0.08 10.09 3.32
CA ILE A 16 -0.37 11.44 2.95
C ILE A 16 0.51 12.50 3.62
N LEU A 17 0.71 12.40 4.94
CA LEU A 17 1.51 13.35 5.70
C LEU A 17 2.97 13.34 5.26
N TYR A 18 3.55 12.16 5.04
CA TYR A 18 4.94 12.06 4.61
C TYR A 18 5.14 12.58 3.18
N ALA A 19 4.22 12.28 2.26
CA ALA A 19 4.23 12.79 0.88
C ALA A 19 4.13 14.32 0.86
N TYR A 20 3.25 14.88 1.69
CA TYR A 20 3.11 16.34 1.83
C TYR A 20 4.41 16.99 2.32
N CYS A 21 5.08 16.40 3.30
CA CYS A 21 6.39 16.87 3.78
C CYS A 21 7.52 16.76 2.73
N LYS A 22 7.33 15.97 1.67
CA LYS A 22 8.27 15.79 0.56
C LYS A 22 7.83 16.52 -0.73
N ASP A 23 6.79 17.35 -0.65
CA ASP A 23 6.19 18.05 -1.79
C ASP A 23 5.72 17.11 -2.92
N ASP A 24 5.46 15.83 -2.62
CA ASP A 24 4.96 14.84 -3.57
C ASP A 24 3.42 14.88 -3.62
N TYR A 25 2.89 15.91 -4.29
CA TYR A 25 1.46 16.16 -4.37
C TYR A 25 0.68 15.08 -5.13
N ILE A 26 1.36 14.29 -5.99
CA ILE A 26 0.72 13.16 -6.69
C ILE A 26 0.43 12.05 -5.67
N TYR A 27 1.40 11.68 -4.84
CA TYR A 27 1.13 10.72 -3.76
C TYR A 27 0.12 11.25 -2.75
N VAL A 28 0.16 12.54 -2.39
CA VAL A 28 -0.87 13.15 -1.51
C VAL A 28 -2.27 12.91 -2.08
N ALA A 29 -2.50 13.22 -3.36
CA ALA A 29 -3.80 13.05 -4.00
C ALA A 29 -4.23 11.57 -4.06
N LEU A 30 -3.33 10.70 -4.50
CA LEU A 30 -3.61 9.27 -4.66
C LEU A 30 -3.92 8.58 -3.33
N PHE A 31 -3.10 8.80 -2.30
CA PHE A 31 -3.33 8.21 -0.97
C PHE A 31 -4.53 8.84 -0.25
N SER A 32 -4.83 10.13 -0.48
CA SER A 32 -6.06 10.75 0.04
C SER A 32 -7.30 10.10 -0.57
N PHE A 33 -7.28 9.83 -1.88
CA PHE A 33 -8.39 9.15 -2.54
C PHE A 33 -8.54 7.72 -2.01
N LEU A 34 -7.44 6.95 -1.90
CA LEU A 34 -7.45 5.60 -1.30
C LEU A 34 -7.97 5.61 0.14
N PHE A 35 -7.53 6.56 0.96
CA PHE A 35 -7.97 6.67 2.35
C PHE A 35 -9.49 6.83 2.44
N VAL A 36 -10.06 7.76 1.66
CA VAL A 36 -11.51 8.01 1.65
C VAL A 36 -12.27 6.79 1.14
N THR A 37 -11.84 6.16 0.03
CA THR A 37 -12.53 5.00 -0.53
C THR A 37 -12.44 3.78 0.38
N SER A 38 -11.28 3.54 1.00
CA SER A 38 -11.03 2.37 1.87
C SER A 38 -11.84 2.47 3.17
N VAL A 39 -11.89 3.67 3.78
CA VAL A 39 -12.75 3.93 4.95
C VAL A 39 -14.22 3.73 4.59
N ALA A 40 -14.68 4.25 3.44
CA ALA A 40 -16.07 4.10 3.01
C ALA A 40 -16.45 2.63 2.74
N PHE A 41 -15.58 1.88 2.06
CA PHE A 41 -15.77 0.46 1.77
C PHE A 41 -15.85 -0.38 3.05
N HIS A 42 -14.91 -0.20 3.97
CA HIS A 42 -14.90 -0.96 5.23
C HIS A 42 -15.93 -0.50 6.26
N ALA A 43 -16.50 0.70 6.09
CA ALA A 43 -17.72 1.13 6.78
C ALA A 43 -19.01 0.49 6.22
N ASN A 44 -18.90 -0.31 5.15
CA ASN A 44 -20.02 -0.91 4.40
C ASN A 44 -20.98 0.12 3.76
N ILE A 45 -20.46 1.29 3.38
CA ILE A 45 -21.23 2.28 2.61
C ILE A 45 -21.22 1.84 1.15
N GLU A 46 -22.39 1.58 0.56
CA GLU A 46 -22.56 1.21 -0.87
C GLU A 46 -21.50 0.22 -1.38
N LYS A 47 -21.38 -0.93 -0.69
CA LYS A 47 -20.25 -1.88 -0.76
C LYS A 47 -19.79 -2.25 -2.18
N GLU A 48 -20.70 -2.37 -3.14
CA GLU A 48 -20.34 -2.73 -4.52
C GLU A 48 -19.68 -1.56 -5.28
N THR A 49 -20.24 -0.35 -5.16
CA THR A 49 -19.69 0.88 -5.75
C THR A 49 -18.36 1.24 -5.13
N THR A 50 -18.28 1.20 -3.79
CA THR A 50 -17.06 1.54 -3.06
C THR A 50 -15.95 0.53 -3.28
N LEU A 51 -16.26 -0.76 -3.51
CA LEU A 51 -15.25 -1.76 -3.88
C LEU A 51 -14.56 -1.46 -5.21
N LEU A 52 -15.32 -1.02 -6.22
CA LEU A 52 -14.74 -0.66 -7.51
C LEU A 52 -13.88 0.60 -7.38
N LEU A 53 -14.42 1.60 -6.68
CA LEU A 53 -13.72 2.86 -6.43
C LEU A 53 -12.45 2.69 -5.61
N ASP A 54 -12.40 1.73 -4.68
CA ASP A 54 -11.22 1.45 -3.86
C ASP A 54 -10.07 0.81 -4.65
N LYS A 55 -10.38 0.03 -5.70
CA LYS A 55 -9.37 -0.61 -6.54
C LYS A 55 -8.65 0.34 -7.49
N ILE A 56 -9.33 1.41 -7.93
CA ILE A 56 -8.77 2.41 -8.84
C ILE A 56 -7.50 3.08 -8.25
N PRO A 57 -7.55 3.72 -7.06
CA PRO A 57 -6.38 4.36 -6.48
C PRO A 57 -5.29 3.34 -6.14
N ILE A 58 -5.62 2.10 -5.76
CA ILE A 58 -4.62 1.04 -5.54
C ILE A 58 -3.76 0.83 -6.79
N VAL A 59 -4.39 0.65 -7.95
CA VAL A 59 -3.66 0.44 -9.21
C VAL A 59 -2.83 1.68 -9.57
N SER A 60 -3.41 2.88 -9.43
CA SER A 60 -2.69 4.13 -9.68
C SER A 60 -1.47 4.31 -8.77
N ILE A 61 -1.58 3.99 -7.48
CA ILE A 61 -0.49 4.05 -6.50
C ILE A 61 0.61 3.06 -6.85
N ILE A 62 0.27 1.84 -7.27
CA ILE A 62 1.26 0.83 -7.70
C ILE A 62 2.02 1.33 -8.93
N LEU A 63 1.31 1.83 -9.95
CA LEU A 63 1.94 2.32 -11.18
C LEU A 63 2.83 3.54 -10.92
N TYR A 64 2.30 4.53 -10.21
CA TYR A 64 3.05 5.73 -9.87
C TYR A 64 4.25 5.42 -8.96
N GLY A 65 4.07 4.55 -7.97
CA GLY A 65 5.16 4.16 -7.08
C GLY A 65 6.25 3.35 -7.78
N GLY A 66 5.89 2.49 -8.73
CA GLY A 66 6.85 1.82 -9.60
C GLY A 66 7.64 2.81 -10.45
N TYR A 67 6.97 3.80 -11.04
CA TYR A 67 7.62 4.87 -11.80
C TYR A 67 8.56 5.72 -10.91
N ALA A 68 8.08 6.21 -9.76
CA ALA A 68 8.86 7.02 -8.84
C ALA A 68 10.09 6.26 -8.31
N PHE A 69 9.96 4.96 -8.01
CA PHE A 69 11.08 4.12 -7.63
C PHE A 69 12.09 3.95 -8.78
N TYR A 70 11.61 3.74 -10.01
CA TYR A 70 12.46 3.57 -11.19
C TYR A 70 13.32 4.82 -11.48
N GLU A 71 12.71 6.00 -11.51
CA GLU A 71 13.43 7.27 -11.76
C GLU A 71 14.54 7.48 -10.73
N LYS A 72 14.22 7.31 -9.44
CA LYS A 72 15.19 7.45 -8.33
C LYS A 72 16.33 6.44 -8.39
N MET A 73 16.09 5.26 -8.96
CA MET A 73 17.15 4.26 -9.15
C MET A 73 18.06 4.59 -10.34
N ILE A 74 17.56 5.23 -11.40
CA ILE A 74 18.38 5.68 -12.53
C ILE A 74 19.30 6.83 -12.15
N GLU A 75 18.78 7.78 -11.36
CA GLU A 75 19.54 8.96 -10.94
C GLU A 75 20.64 8.63 -9.92
N ARG A 76 20.60 7.43 -9.32
CA ARG A 76 21.53 6.99 -8.30
C ARG A 76 22.82 6.39 -8.86
N ASN A 77 23.94 6.91 -8.38
CA ASN A 77 25.24 6.27 -8.50
C ASN A 77 25.42 5.25 -7.36
N LEU A 78 25.07 3.99 -7.63
CA LEU A 78 25.17 2.89 -6.65
C LEU A 78 26.63 2.43 -6.51
N THR A 79 27.31 2.89 -5.47
CA THR A 79 28.76 2.67 -5.28
C THR A 79 29.07 1.76 -4.09
N SER A 80 28.16 1.65 -3.14
CA SER A 80 28.30 0.87 -1.90
C SER A 80 27.19 -0.17 -1.76
N PHE A 81 27.47 -1.26 -1.06
CA PHE A 81 26.47 -2.27 -0.69
C PHE A 81 25.27 -1.66 0.06
N PHE A 82 25.53 -0.66 0.92
CA PHE A 82 24.49 0.02 1.68
C PHE A 82 23.49 0.79 0.80
N ASP A 83 23.90 1.18 -0.42
CA ASP A 83 23.03 1.89 -1.36
C ASP A 83 21.89 0.99 -1.88
N TYR A 84 22.07 -0.33 -1.82
CA TYR A 84 21.10 -1.34 -2.24
C TYR A 84 20.14 -1.78 -1.12
N LEU A 85 20.41 -1.42 0.14
CA LEU A 85 19.61 -1.92 1.26
C LEU A 85 18.17 -1.38 1.22
N ILE A 86 17.99 -0.08 1.02
CA ILE A 86 16.64 0.52 0.93
C ILE A 86 15.88 0.01 -0.31
N PRO A 87 16.47 -0.01 -1.53
CA PRO A 87 15.84 -0.63 -2.68
C PRO A 87 15.42 -2.09 -2.46
N LEU A 88 16.26 -2.90 -1.80
CA LEU A 88 15.93 -4.29 -1.49
C LEU A 88 14.75 -4.38 -0.53
N LEU A 89 14.70 -3.52 0.50
CA LEU A 89 13.57 -3.45 1.42
C LEU A 89 12.29 -3.03 0.70
N ILE A 90 12.34 -2.01 -0.16
CA ILE A 90 11.22 -1.58 -1.00
C ILE A 90 10.69 -2.78 -1.79
N VAL A 91 11.53 -3.44 -2.59
CA VAL A 91 11.12 -4.61 -3.39
C VAL A 91 10.54 -5.72 -2.50
N SER A 92 11.14 -5.99 -1.34
CA SER A 92 10.65 -7.01 -0.42
C SER A 92 9.24 -6.71 0.10
N THR A 93 8.89 -5.43 0.33
CA THR A 93 7.53 -5.05 0.76
C THR A 93 6.51 -5.34 -0.33
N PHE A 94 6.79 -4.96 -1.59
CA PHE A 94 5.88 -5.21 -2.72
C PHE A 94 5.74 -6.70 -3.04
N VAL A 95 6.85 -7.44 -3.04
CA VAL A 95 6.83 -8.92 -3.20
C VAL A 95 6.00 -9.55 -2.09
N SER A 96 6.17 -9.11 -0.84
CA SER A 96 5.40 -9.61 0.30
C SER A 96 3.91 -9.32 0.16
N THR A 97 3.54 -8.10 -0.26
CA THR A 97 2.12 -7.76 -0.51
C THR A 97 1.54 -8.60 -1.64
N GLY A 98 2.29 -8.77 -2.73
CA GLY A 98 1.87 -9.57 -3.89
C GLY A 98 1.71 -11.05 -3.53
N TYR A 99 2.62 -11.60 -2.73
CA TYR A 99 2.55 -12.97 -2.21
C TYR A 99 1.32 -13.16 -1.32
N LEU A 100 1.19 -12.36 -0.25
CA LEU A 100 0.09 -12.49 0.71
C LEU A 100 -1.29 -12.40 0.04
N TYR A 101 -1.44 -11.54 -0.97
CA TYR A 101 -2.69 -11.38 -1.70
C TYR A 101 -2.89 -12.47 -2.76
N THR A 102 -1.95 -12.62 -3.71
CA THR A 102 -2.14 -13.48 -4.90
C THR A 102 -2.06 -14.96 -4.54
N TYR A 103 -1.05 -15.36 -3.77
CA TYR A 103 -0.93 -16.74 -3.33
C TYR A 103 -2.09 -17.08 -2.38
N GLY A 104 -2.41 -16.19 -1.44
CA GLY A 104 -3.57 -16.35 -0.55
C GLY A 104 -4.89 -16.56 -1.30
N TYR A 105 -5.10 -15.84 -2.42
CA TYR A 105 -6.29 -16.00 -3.25
C TYR A 105 -6.41 -17.41 -3.86
N TRP A 106 -5.30 -17.97 -4.36
CA TRP A 106 -5.27 -19.29 -4.99
C TRP A 106 -5.35 -20.43 -3.98
N THR A 107 -4.75 -20.28 -2.80
CA THR A 107 -4.72 -21.33 -1.77
C THR A 107 -5.80 -21.19 -0.70
N LYS A 108 -6.65 -20.15 -0.79
CA LYS A 108 -7.66 -19.80 0.24
C LYS A 108 -7.02 -19.59 1.62
N GLN A 109 -5.91 -18.87 1.63
CA GLN A 109 -5.15 -18.50 2.83
C GLN A 109 -5.04 -16.99 2.96
N TYR A 110 -4.54 -16.53 4.12
CA TYR A 110 -4.30 -15.12 4.42
C TYR A 110 -5.57 -14.28 4.28
N CYS A 111 -5.58 -13.29 3.38
CA CYS A 111 -6.71 -12.40 3.13
C CYS A 111 -7.97 -13.10 2.60
N PHE A 112 -7.85 -14.38 2.24
CA PHE A 112 -8.93 -15.21 1.70
C PHE A 112 -9.18 -16.47 2.55
N TYR A 113 -8.71 -16.45 3.80
CA TYR A 113 -8.98 -17.49 4.77
C TYR A 113 -10.48 -17.55 5.12
N GLU A 114 -10.97 -18.74 5.49
CA GLU A 114 -12.40 -18.96 5.77
C GLU A 114 -12.91 -18.17 6.98
N ASP A 115 -12.06 -18.00 7.99
CA ASP A 115 -12.34 -17.13 9.13
C ASP A 115 -12.11 -15.65 8.74
N GLU A 116 -13.21 -14.88 8.70
CA GLU A 116 -13.20 -13.47 8.31
C GLU A 116 -12.35 -12.59 9.23
N VAL A 117 -12.24 -12.92 10.51
CA VAL A 117 -11.42 -12.17 11.47
C VAL A 117 -9.95 -12.35 11.12
N VAL A 118 -9.52 -13.59 10.87
CA VAL A 118 -8.15 -13.90 10.44
C VAL A 118 -7.86 -13.25 9.09
N ALA A 119 -8.77 -13.34 8.14
CA ALA A 119 -8.63 -12.71 6.83
C ALA A 119 -8.45 -11.19 6.93
N ASN A 120 -9.25 -10.53 7.77
CA ASN A 120 -9.16 -9.10 8.01
C ASN A 120 -7.83 -8.69 8.68
N TYR A 121 -7.27 -9.52 9.56
CA TYR A 121 -5.94 -9.25 10.13
C TYR A 121 -4.84 -9.26 9.07
N TYR A 122 -4.83 -10.25 8.17
CA TYR A 122 -3.86 -10.31 7.08
C TYR A 122 -4.04 -9.15 6.08
N HIS A 123 -5.29 -8.78 5.79
CA HIS A 123 -5.57 -7.61 4.96
C HIS A 123 -5.08 -6.32 5.62
N SER A 124 -5.27 -6.18 6.93
CA SER A 124 -4.75 -5.04 7.69
C SER A 124 -3.21 -5.02 7.67
N ALA A 125 -2.56 -6.18 7.70
CA ALA A 125 -1.11 -6.28 7.53
C ALA A 125 -0.66 -5.83 6.13
N LEU A 126 -1.44 -6.11 5.07
CA LEU A 126 -1.16 -5.57 3.74
C LEU A 126 -1.15 -4.04 3.72
N HIS A 127 -2.11 -3.39 4.38
CA HIS A 127 -2.13 -1.93 4.50
C HIS A 127 -0.83 -1.40 5.11
N VAL A 128 -0.35 -2.03 6.18
CA VAL A 128 0.88 -1.63 6.88
C VAL A 128 2.12 -1.87 6.02
N ILE A 129 2.27 -3.06 5.43
CA ILE A 129 3.45 -3.40 4.61
C ILE A 129 3.52 -2.49 3.38
N SER A 130 2.38 -2.24 2.72
CA SER A 130 2.31 -1.33 1.57
C SER A 130 2.64 0.11 1.98
N CYS A 131 2.10 0.60 3.10
CA CYS A 131 2.42 1.91 3.66
C CYS A 131 3.93 2.08 3.84
N VAL A 132 4.58 1.10 4.48
CA VAL A 132 6.05 1.11 4.70
C VAL A 132 6.79 1.15 3.37
N GLY A 133 6.41 0.32 2.40
CA GLY A 133 7.04 0.30 1.07
C GLY A 133 7.01 1.66 0.38
N HIS A 134 5.86 2.33 0.38
CA HIS A 134 5.72 3.65 -0.24
C HIS A 134 6.42 4.76 0.55
N ILE A 135 6.45 4.72 1.88
CA ILE A 135 7.28 5.64 2.68
C ILE A 135 8.76 5.47 2.34
N LEU A 136 9.25 4.24 2.18
CA LEU A 136 10.63 3.98 1.77
C LEU A 136 10.93 4.52 0.37
N ILE A 137 9.99 4.42 -0.59
CA ILE A 137 10.14 5.07 -1.91
C ILE A 137 10.25 6.59 -1.78
N MET A 138 9.42 7.22 -0.95
CA MET A 138 9.49 8.68 -0.74
C MET A 138 10.73 9.10 0.05
N PHE A 139 11.25 8.23 0.92
CA PHE A 139 12.50 8.44 1.65
C PHE A 139 13.74 8.29 0.74
N LEU A 140 13.66 7.44 -0.28
CA LEU A 140 14.68 7.34 -1.31
C LEU A 140 14.75 8.71 -2.01
N GLU A 141 15.81 9.46 -1.76
CA GLU A 141 16.20 10.63 -2.57
C GLU A 141 17.07 10.19 -3.73
#